data_AF-A0A924Y4E0-F1
#
_entry.id   AF-A0A924Y4E0-F1
#
_cell.length_a   1.000
_cell.length_b   1.000
_cell.length_c   1.000
_cell.angle_alpha   90.00
_cell.angle_beta   90.00
_cell.angle_gamma   90.00
#
_symmetry.space_group_name_H-M   'P 1'
#
loop_
_entity.id
_entity.type
_entity.pdbx_description
1 polymer ?
#
loop_
_entity_poly.entity_id
_entity_poly.type
_entity_poly.pdbx_seq_one_letter_code
_entity_poly.pdbx_strand_id
1 'polypeptide(L)'
;MSFPLLLSRRALILSTLVALSPLASYTRGAEQEIAPPPSFTDAEREAVRIYWNGAGRYTILPSPDAAARVNVTVEGSTWYLAFTKIIAACRKTDPITAAIWQSWWDQRAAMWKAIASDASVLPLDPGPAPQGLENAVGSPCPPLYEKVAPTRYTVTFALEDAPAPFIYEDGIDFGKRNAYYSYYRQKNGVIRPGKRVRDATGDEKKRLEAIFAKAGRTDFERRVLQAVSQYEGGFEAINTYDTGFVSVGFIQFITASDGTGSLAGVLQRYKTDDPANFQKDFRRFGIDVSSDSGLVCVNTATGAETRGADAVRQVIDDKRLTAVFERAAAFDGFRLAQVAVARSQYWPADDTFPVGAGTVRVGDVVRSEAGMATLMDKKVNRGNIRDFADVAGKIMTERGLTDTRDLSKYERSLIAAMKYRGDFLADKSLSQPSPEPVPVSSPVPPPSPIVSKPPAPKPSPSASPAPTPSPVASPVVASP
;
A
#
# COMPACT_ATOMS: atom_id res chain seq x y z
N MET A 1 25.72 51.08 -5.02
CA MET A 1 24.73 50.78 -3.97
C MET A 1 23.93 49.60 -4.47
N SER A 2 24.37 48.40 -4.11
CA SER A 2 24.04 47.17 -4.83
C SER A 2 23.72 46.07 -3.82
N PHE A 3 22.59 45.42 -4.06
CA PHE A 3 22.05 44.27 -3.33
C PHE A 3 23.06 43.10 -3.24
N PRO A 4 23.17 42.39 -2.10
CA PRO A 4 23.87 41.12 -2.06
C PRO A 4 22.93 39.94 -2.26
N LEU A 5 23.40 39.02 -3.09
CA LEU A 5 22.95 37.63 -3.25
C LEU A 5 23.06 36.85 -1.93
N LEU A 6 22.04 36.04 -1.63
CA LEU A 6 22.09 35.00 -0.60
C LEU A 6 22.62 33.70 -1.23
N LEU A 7 23.86 33.36 -0.89
CA LEU A 7 24.48 32.06 -1.13
C LEU A 7 24.09 31.03 -0.05
N SER A 8 23.61 29.89 -0.55
CA SER A 8 23.81 28.50 -0.09
C SER A 8 24.60 28.29 1.22
N ARG A 9 23.91 27.76 2.25
CA ARG A 9 24.55 27.12 3.41
C ARG A 9 24.81 25.63 3.11
N ARG A 10 26.08 25.29 2.86
CA ARG A 10 26.61 23.93 3.09
C ARG A 10 27.01 23.82 4.57
N ALA A 11 26.43 22.84 5.27
CA ALA A 11 26.84 22.51 6.63
C ALA A 11 28.17 21.76 6.60
N LEU A 12 29.19 22.34 7.25
CA LEU A 12 30.47 21.74 7.56
C LEU A 12 30.27 20.85 8.80
N ILE A 13 30.41 19.54 8.68
CA ILE A 13 30.43 18.63 9.84
C ILE A 13 31.87 18.62 10.38
N LEU A 14 32.06 19.27 11.53
CA LEU A 14 33.30 19.26 12.29
C LEU A 14 33.29 18.01 13.20
N SER A 15 34.12 17.01 12.90
CA SER A 15 34.32 15.85 13.76
C SER A 15 35.10 16.25 15.01
N THR A 16 34.42 16.36 16.14
CA THR A 16 35.05 16.47 17.47
C THR A 16 35.22 15.07 18.04
N LEU A 17 36.46 14.60 18.18
CA LEU A 17 36.79 13.39 18.93
C LEU A 17 36.48 13.64 20.41
N VAL A 18 35.38 13.09 20.91
CA VAL A 18 35.09 12.99 22.34
C VAL A 18 35.61 11.64 22.82
N ALA A 19 36.60 11.67 23.71
CA ALA A 19 37.05 10.49 24.43
C ALA A 19 35.91 10.00 25.34
N LEU A 20 35.29 8.88 24.97
CA LEU A 20 34.30 8.18 25.79
C LEU A 20 35.02 7.49 26.96
N SER A 21 34.82 8.01 28.17
CA SER A 21 35.06 7.23 29.39
C SER A 21 34.08 6.06 29.45
N PRO A 22 34.48 4.89 29.98
CA PRO A 22 33.56 3.78 30.17
C PRO A 22 32.51 4.17 31.23
N LEU A 23 31.30 4.48 30.78
CA LEU A 23 30.14 4.58 31.66
C LEU A 23 29.90 3.20 32.26
N ALA A 24 29.94 3.11 33.58
CA ALA A 24 29.54 1.92 34.31
C ALA A 24 28.11 1.56 33.88
N SER A 25 27.95 0.43 33.20
CA SER A 25 26.65 -0.15 32.87
C SER A 25 25.93 -0.46 34.18
N TYR A 26 25.08 0.46 34.63
CA TYR A 26 24.06 0.16 35.63
C TYR A 26 23.13 -0.85 34.98
N THR A 27 23.31 -2.13 35.31
CA THR A 27 22.30 -3.16 35.08
C THR A 27 21.07 -2.78 35.89
N ARG A 28 20.18 -2.02 35.27
CA ARG A 28 18.81 -1.82 35.77
C ARG A 28 18.25 -3.24 35.90
N GLY A 29 18.10 -3.71 37.15
CA GLY A 29 17.54 -5.03 37.41
C GLY A 29 16.26 -5.16 36.58
N ALA A 30 16.16 -6.24 35.80
CA ALA A 30 14.98 -6.52 35.00
C ALA A 30 13.80 -6.63 35.98
N GLU A 31 13.10 -5.53 36.18
CA GLU A 31 11.87 -5.48 36.92
C GLU A 31 10.94 -6.43 36.17
N GLN A 32 10.60 -7.54 36.82
CA GLN A 32 9.82 -8.60 36.23
C GLN A 32 8.44 -8.03 35.94
N GLU A 33 8.21 -7.65 34.69
CA GLU A 33 6.95 -7.08 34.22
C GLU A 33 5.85 -8.11 34.51
N ILE A 34 4.95 -7.76 35.42
CA ILE A 34 3.83 -8.64 35.78
C ILE A 34 2.97 -8.79 34.54
N ALA A 35 2.88 -10.01 34.02
CA ALA A 35 2.09 -10.29 32.83
C ALA A 35 0.63 -9.84 33.05
N PRO A 36 0.01 -9.16 32.08
CA PRO A 36 -1.37 -8.72 32.20
C PRO A 36 -2.29 -9.94 32.40
N PRO A 37 -3.42 -9.78 33.11
CA PRO A 37 -4.37 -10.87 33.30
C PRO A 37 -4.88 -11.40 31.94
N PRO A 38 -5.17 -12.71 31.83
CA PRO A 38 -5.63 -13.31 30.59
C PRO A 38 -6.94 -12.66 30.12
N SER A 39 -7.05 -12.44 28.81
CA SER A 39 -8.25 -11.84 28.21
C SER A 39 -9.39 -12.85 28.12
N PHE A 40 -9.07 -14.15 28.01
CA PHE A 40 -10.03 -15.24 28.01
C PHE A 40 -10.03 -15.98 29.35
N THR A 41 -11.22 -16.35 29.83
CA THR A 41 -11.35 -17.30 30.94
C THR A 41 -10.90 -18.70 30.52
N ASP A 42 -10.51 -19.54 31.47
CA ASP A 42 -10.09 -20.92 31.20
C ASP A 42 -11.18 -21.72 30.47
N ALA A 43 -12.44 -21.50 30.86
CA ALA A 43 -13.59 -22.13 30.22
C ALA A 43 -13.79 -21.68 28.76
N GLU A 44 -13.58 -20.39 28.45
CA GLU A 44 -13.64 -19.91 27.07
C GLU A 44 -12.51 -20.50 26.22
N ARG A 45 -11.28 -20.54 26.76
CA ARG A 45 -10.13 -21.12 26.03
C ARG A 45 -10.33 -22.59 25.72
N GLU A 46 -10.86 -23.34 26.70
CA GLU A 46 -11.20 -24.74 26.51
C GLU A 46 -12.36 -24.93 25.52
N ALA A 47 -13.39 -24.09 25.55
CA ALA A 47 -14.49 -24.13 24.60
C ALA A 47 -14.01 -23.89 23.16
N VAL A 48 -13.12 -22.92 22.94
CA VAL A 48 -12.50 -22.66 21.63
C VAL A 48 -11.70 -23.87 21.15
N ARG A 49 -10.90 -24.47 22.03
CA ARG A 49 -10.10 -25.66 21.73
C ARG A 49 -10.98 -26.86 21.36
N ILE A 50 -12.03 -27.13 22.13
CA ILE A 50 -13.00 -28.21 21.85
C ILE A 50 -13.69 -27.96 20.50
N TYR A 51 -14.17 -26.74 20.27
CA TYR A 51 -14.87 -26.39 19.04
C TYR A 51 -14.01 -26.65 17.80
N TRP A 52 -12.75 -26.19 17.79
CA TRP A 52 -11.86 -26.30 16.63
C TRP A 52 -11.23 -27.67 16.43
N ASN A 53 -11.14 -28.49 17.48
CA ASN A 53 -10.67 -29.88 17.40
C ASN A 53 -11.80 -30.89 17.15
N GLY A 54 -13.04 -30.42 17.00
CA GLY A 54 -14.14 -31.26 16.53
C GLY A 54 -13.86 -31.88 15.16
N ALA A 55 -14.32 -33.11 14.94
CA ALA A 55 -14.12 -33.82 13.69
C ALA A 55 -14.64 -33.02 12.48
N GLY A 56 -13.85 -32.96 11.39
CA GLY A 56 -14.22 -32.29 10.14
C GLY A 56 -14.14 -30.75 10.16
N ARG A 57 -13.73 -30.14 11.28
CA ARG A 57 -13.61 -28.68 11.41
C ARG A 57 -12.44 -28.10 10.64
N TYR A 58 -11.36 -28.86 10.52
CA TYR A 58 -10.16 -28.43 9.86
C TYR A 58 -9.49 -29.62 9.17
N THR A 59 -9.23 -29.48 7.88
CA THR A 59 -8.57 -30.52 7.09
C THR A 59 -7.47 -29.88 6.27
N ILE A 60 -6.30 -30.53 6.27
CA ILE A 60 -5.10 -30.11 5.58
C ILE A 60 -4.76 -31.22 4.60
N LEU A 61 -4.76 -30.91 3.31
CA LEU A 61 -4.44 -31.85 2.23
C LEU A 61 -3.46 -31.20 1.26
N PRO A 62 -2.64 -31.98 0.52
CA PRO A 62 -1.98 -31.45 -0.66
C PRO A 62 -3.01 -30.79 -1.59
N SER A 63 -2.69 -29.63 -2.17
CA SER A 63 -3.59 -29.01 -3.13
C SER A 63 -3.74 -29.91 -4.37
N PRO A 64 -4.96 -30.37 -4.71
CA PRO A 64 -5.19 -31.28 -5.84
C PRO A 64 -4.96 -30.61 -7.20
N ASP A 65 -5.09 -29.28 -7.25
CA ASP A 65 -5.01 -28.50 -8.49
C ASP A 65 -3.61 -27.90 -8.70
N ALA A 66 -2.76 -27.94 -7.67
CA ALA A 66 -1.42 -27.40 -7.77
C ALA A 66 -0.42 -28.51 -8.10
N ALA A 67 -0.11 -28.64 -9.39
CA ALA A 67 1.23 -29.09 -9.75
C ALA A 67 2.26 -28.24 -8.99
N ALA A 68 3.42 -28.82 -8.67
CA ALA A 68 4.47 -28.07 -8.00
C ALA A 68 4.72 -26.75 -8.76
N ARG A 69 4.60 -25.62 -8.05
CA ARG A 69 4.68 -24.28 -8.64
C ARG A 69 5.95 -23.58 -8.22
N VAL A 70 6.36 -22.62 -9.03
CA VAL A 70 7.46 -21.73 -8.71
C VAL A 70 6.92 -20.53 -7.95
N ASN A 71 7.31 -20.41 -6.68
CA ASN A 71 6.93 -19.28 -5.83
C ASN A 71 8.13 -18.44 -5.46
N VAL A 72 7.85 -17.23 -5.01
CA VAL A 72 8.86 -16.35 -4.42
C VAL A 72 9.19 -16.82 -3.00
N THR A 73 10.46 -16.74 -2.59
CA THR A 73 10.89 -16.98 -1.20
C THR A 73 10.72 -15.72 -0.35
N VAL A 74 10.56 -15.85 0.97
CA VAL A 74 10.44 -14.70 1.87
C VAL A 74 11.75 -13.89 1.91
N GLU A 75 12.88 -14.58 1.97
CA GLU A 75 14.22 -14.01 2.02
C GLU A 75 14.53 -13.27 0.72
N GLY A 76 14.28 -13.92 -0.43
CA GLY A 76 14.41 -13.35 -1.77
C GLY A 76 13.54 -12.12 -1.99
N SER A 77 12.28 -12.19 -1.56
CA SER A 77 11.35 -11.06 -1.58
C SER A 77 11.85 -9.86 -0.76
N THR A 78 12.34 -10.13 0.45
CA THR A 78 12.83 -9.11 1.38
C THR A 78 14.06 -8.42 0.82
N TRP A 79 15.01 -9.20 0.30
CA TRP A 79 16.19 -8.68 -0.38
C TRP A 79 15.81 -7.86 -1.63
N TYR A 80 14.86 -8.36 -2.44
CA TYR A 80 14.40 -7.66 -3.64
C TYR A 80 13.75 -6.31 -3.33
N LEU A 81 13.01 -6.18 -2.21
CA LEU A 81 12.50 -4.87 -1.80
C LEU A 81 13.63 -3.87 -1.51
N ALA A 82 14.69 -4.30 -0.82
CA ALA A 82 15.85 -3.44 -0.56
C ALA A 82 16.56 -3.08 -1.88
N PHE A 83 16.75 -4.06 -2.78
CA PHE A 83 17.28 -3.85 -4.13
C PHE A 83 16.51 -2.78 -4.92
N THR A 84 15.18 -2.86 -5.00
CA THR A 84 14.38 -1.89 -5.78
C THR A 84 14.53 -0.46 -5.25
N LYS A 85 14.66 -0.27 -3.93
CA LYS A 85 14.92 1.05 -3.33
C LYS A 85 16.29 1.57 -3.71
N ILE A 86 17.32 0.74 -3.60
CA ILE A 86 18.71 1.09 -3.95
C ILE A 86 18.82 1.44 -5.44
N ILE A 87 18.22 0.65 -6.33
CA ILE A 87 18.22 0.92 -7.78
C ILE A 87 17.52 2.23 -8.11
N ALA A 88 16.38 2.50 -7.49
CA ALA A 88 15.65 3.76 -7.71
C ALA A 88 16.45 4.99 -7.27
N ALA A 89 17.24 4.88 -6.19
CA ALA A 89 18.15 5.93 -5.76
C ALA A 89 19.36 6.05 -6.70
N CYS A 90 20.03 4.93 -6.99
CA CYS A 90 21.21 4.85 -7.85
C CYS A 90 20.92 5.40 -9.25
N ARG A 91 19.76 5.09 -9.84
CA ARG A 91 19.37 5.59 -11.18
C ARG A 91 19.37 7.13 -11.29
N LYS A 92 19.17 7.84 -10.18
CA LYS A 92 19.18 9.33 -10.17
C LYS A 92 20.59 9.91 -10.20
N THR A 93 21.59 9.17 -9.68
CA THR A 93 22.97 9.66 -9.50
C THR A 93 23.96 8.99 -10.43
N ASP A 94 23.75 7.71 -10.73
CA ASP A 94 24.59 6.86 -11.58
C ASP A 94 23.71 5.86 -12.37
N PRO A 95 23.12 6.30 -13.49
CA PRO A 95 22.22 5.47 -14.29
C PRO A 95 22.92 4.28 -14.95
N ILE A 96 24.24 4.36 -15.19
CA ILE A 96 25.01 3.26 -15.79
C ILE A 96 25.16 2.13 -14.79
N THR A 97 25.61 2.43 -13.57
CA THR A 97 25.72 1.42 -12.50
C THR A 97 24.36 0.81 -12.19
N ALA A 98 23.30 1.61 -12.13
CA ALA A 98 21.93 1.11 -11.93
C ALA A 98 21.50 0.13 -13.03
N ALA A 99 21.86 0.39 -14.30
CA ALA A 99 21.55 -0.50 -15.42
C ALA A 99 22.33 -1.82 -15.34
N ILE A 100 23.61 -1.78 -14.94
CA ILE A 100 24.44 -2.97 -14.72
C ILE A 100 23.82 -3.85 -13.62
N TRP A 101 23.47 -3.25 -12.47
CA TRP A 101 22.85 -3.98 -11.36
C TRP A 101 21.48 -4.56 -11.73
N GLN A 102 20.67 -3.84 -12.51
CA GLN A 102 19.39 -4.33 -13.01
C GLN A 102 19.57 -5.52 -13.96
N SER A 103 20.51 -5.44 -14.91
CA SER A 103 20.80 -6.52 -15.84
C SER A 103 21.27 -7.79 -15.12
N TRP A 104 22.15 -7.65 -14.13
CA TRP A 104 22.59 -8.76 -13.29
C TRP A 104 21.40 -9.41 -12.56
N TRP A 105 20.53 -8.58 -11.94
CA TRP A 105 19.35 -9.07 -11.23
C TRP A 105 18.39 -9.82 -12.14
N ASP A 106 18.09 -9.29 -13.33
CA ASP A 106 17.15 -9.89 -14.27
C ASP A 106 17.65 -11.27 -14.73
N GLN A 107 18.96 -11.41 -15.00
CA GLN A 107 19.59 -12.70 -15.32
C GLN A 107 19.55 -13.66 -14.12
N ARG A 108 19.87 -13.18 -12.91
CA ARG A 108 19.89 -14.01 -11.71
C ARG A 108 18.50 -14.52 -11.34
N ALA A 109 17.49 -13.65 -11.40
CA ALA A 109 16.09 -14.00 -11.18
C ALA A 109 15.58 -15.00 -12.23
N ALA A 110 15.95 -14.83 -13.50
CA ALA A 110 15.61 -15.78 -14.57
C ALA A 110 16.23 -17.16 -14.31
N MET A 111 17.52 -17.21 -13.90
CA MET A 111 18.21 -18.45 -13.56
C MET A 111 17.53 -19.17 -12.38
N TRP A 112 17.23 -18.46 -11.28
CA TRP A 112 16.53 -19.05 -10.14
C TRP A 112 15.13 -19.56 -10.50
N LYS A 113 14.41 -18.83 -11.35
CA LYS A 113 13.10 -19.28 -11.83
C LYS A 113 13.23 -20.58 -12.63
N ALA A 114 14.24 -20.67 -13.51
CA ALA A 114 14.50 -21.87 -14.30
C ALA A 114 14.89 -23.07 -13.43
N ILE A 115 15.71 -22.85 -12.39
CA ILE A 115 16.06 -23.89 -11.40
C ILE A 115 14.81 -24.35 -10.66
N ALA A 116 14.02 -23.42 -10.11
CA ALA A 116 12.80 -23.76 -9.38
C ALA A 116 11.73 -24.45 -10.25
N SER A 117 11.74 -24.22 -11.58
CA SER A 117 10.84 -24.89 -12.52
C SER A 117 11.39 -26.21 -13.07
N ASP A 118 12.54 -26.69 -12.62
CA ASP A 118 13.26 -27.85 -13.20
C ASP A 118 13.42 -27.72 -14.73
N ALA A 119 13.78 -26.52 -15.21
CA ALA A 119 14.00 -26.31 -16.63
C ALA A 119 15.19 -27.14 -17.13
N SER A 120 15.03 -27.80 -18.27
CA SER A 120 16.09 -28.61 -18.89
C SER A 120 17.26 -27.77 -19.41
N VAL A 121 17.02 -26.49 -19.69
CA VAL A 121 18.04 -25.52 -20.10
C VAL A 121 18.02 -24.37 -19.11
N LEU A 122 19.15 -24.15 -18.44
CA LEU A 122 19.32 -23.05 -17.51
C LEU A 122 19.85 -21.80 -18.24
N PRO A 123 19.34 -20.60 -17.91
CA PRO A 123 19.99 -19.35 -18.28
C PRO A 123 21.44 -19.31 -17.81
N LEU A 124 22.29 -18.56 -18.51
CA LEU A 124 23.67 -18.32 -18.10
C LEU A 124 23.71 -17.73 -16.69
N ASP A 125 24.56 -18.29 -15.83
CA ASP A 125 24.79 -17.74 -14.50
C ASP A 125 25.48 -16.36 -14.63
N PRO A 126 24.88 -15.26 -14.15
CA PRO A 126 25.49 -13.94 -14.22
C PRO A 126 26.67 -13.75 -13.26
N GLY A 127 27.04 -14.78 -12.48
CA GLY A 127 28.12 -14.71 -11.49
C GLY A 127 27.70 -14.00 -10.21
N PRO A 128 28.63 -13.82 -9.24
CA PRO A 128 28.33 -13.17 -7.96
C PRO A 128 27.74 -11.77 -8.15
N ALA A 129 27.01 -11.27 -7.16
CA ALA A 129 26.48 -9.92 -7.22
C ALA A 129 27.64 -8.91 -7.31
N PRO A 130 27.49 -7.83 -8.09
CA PRO A 130 28.50 -6.77 -8.11
C PRO A 130 28.78 -6.28 -6.67
N GLN A 131 30.06 -6.15 -6.29
CA GLN A 131 30.43 -5.82 -4.90
C GLN A 131 29.73 -4.55 -4.37
N GLY A 132 29.55 -3.53 -5.22
CA GLY A 132 28.84 -2.31 -4.85
C GLY A 132 27.36 -2.55 -4.52
N LEU A 133 26.73 -3.53 -5.17
CA LEU A 133 25.36 -3.93 -4.89
C LEU A 133 25.25 -4.71 -3.57
N GLU A 134 26.18 -5.66 -3.34
CA GLU A 134 26.25 -6.40 -2.07
C GLU A 134 26.44 -5.47 -0.88
N ASN A 135 27.33 -4.49 -1.00
CA ASN A 135 27.54 -3.48 0.04
C ASN A 135 26.30 -2.62 0.30
N ALA A 136 25.46 -2.41 -0.72
CA ALA A 136 24.28 -1.55 -0.63
C ALA A 136 23.02 -2.27 -0.13
N VAL A 137 22.86 -3.55 -0.45
CA VAL A 137 21.63 -4.33 -0.16
C VAL A 137 21.85 -5.38 0.92
N GLY A 138 23.08 -5.91 1.04
CA GLY A 138 23.44 -7.02 1.91
C GLY A 138 23.83 -8.28 1.11
N SER A 139 24.73 -9.07 1.69
CA SER A 139 25.25 -10.33 1.14
C SER A 139 24.98 -11.49 2.11
N PRO A 140 24.72 -12.72 1.62
CA PRO A 140 24.53 -13.09 0.22
C PRO A 140 23.13 -12.71 -0.31
N CYS A 141 22.99 -12.60 -1.64
CA CYS A 141 21.68 -12.44 -2.29
C CYS A 141 20.93 -13.79 -2.27
N PRO A 142 19.83 -13.93 -1.51
CA PRO A 142 19.12 -15.21 -1.38
C PRO A 142 18.32 -15.54 -2.65
N PRO A 143 18.09 -16.84 -2.96
CA PRO A 143 17.30 -17.24 -4.11
C PRO A 143 15.90 -16.62 -4.10
N LEU A 144 15.53 -15.94 -5.19
CA LEU A 144 14.20 -15.31 -5.28
C LEU A 144 13.08 -16.35 -5.38
N TYR A 145 13.34 -17.48 -6.02
CA TYR A 145 12.31 -18.47 -6.32
C TYR A 145 12.60 -19.83 -5.70
N GLU A 146 11.56 -20.54 -5.27
CA GLU A 146 11.59 -21.92 -4.82
C GLU A 146 10.46 -22.74 -5.47
N LYS A 147 10.68 -24.05 -5.58
CA LYS A 147 9.64 -25.00 -5.98
C LYS A 147 8.79 -25.33 -4.75
N VAL A 148 7.48 -25.10 -4.83
CA VAL A 148 6.54 -25.32 -3.72
C VAL A 148 5.47 -26.32 -4.13
N ALA A 149 5.15 -27.24 -3.24
CA ALA A 149 3.96 -28.08 -3.29
C ALA A 149 2.91 -27.48 -2.34
N PRO A 150 1.92 -26.74 -2.85
CA PRO A 150 0.97 -26.03 -2.00
C PRO A 150 0.08 -26.97 -1.21
N THR A 151 -0.31 -26.49 -0.03
CA THR A 151 -1.26 -27.15 0.85
C THR A 151 -2.61 -26.47 0.74
N ARG A 152 -3.67 -27.28 0.63
CA ARG A 152 -5.05 -26.84 0.74
C ARG A 152 -5.57 -27.04 2.15
N TYR A 153 -6.17 -25.98 2.68
CA TYR A 153 -6.77 -25.95 4.00
C TYR A 153 -8.28 -25.77 3.85
N THR A 154 -9.06 -26.66 4.45
CA THR A 154 -10.52 -26.57 4.49
C THR A 154 -10.95 -26.32 5.92
N VAL A 155 -11.65 -25.21 6.16
CA VAL A 155 -12.16 -24.80 7.48
C VAL A 155 -13.69 -24.84 7.45
N THR A 156 -14.28 -25.59 8.37
CA THR A 156 -15.74 -25.82 8.40
C THR A 156 -16.32 -25.30 9.71
N PHE A 157 -17.18 -24.29 9.63
CA PHE A 157 -17.97 -23.83 10.78
C PHE A 157 -19.21 -24.71 10.98
N ALA A 158 -19.91 -24.52 12.10
CA ALA A 158 -21.22 -25.12 12.26
C ALA A 158 -22.18 -24.56 11.19
N LEU A 159 -23.19 -25.33 10.77
CA LEU A 159 -24.04 -24.93 9.65
C LEU A 159 -24.78 -23.62 9.91
N GLU A 160 -25.14 -23.39 11.17
CA GLU A 160 -25.74 -22.15 11.68
C GLU A 160 -24.80 -20.94 11.64
N ASP A 161 -23.49 -21.19 11.58
CA ASP A 161 -22.44 -20.17 11.60
C ASP A 161 -21.91 -19.85 10.20
N ALA A 162 -21.75 -20.87 9.35
CA ALA A 162 -21.50 -20.72 7.93
C ALA A 162 -21.99 -21.98 7.18
N PRO A 163 -22.82 -21.84 6.13
CA PRO A 163 -23.38 -22.98 5.40
C PRO A 163 -22.37 -23.69 4.48
N ALA A 164 -21.22 -23.06 4.21
CA ALA A 164 -20.19 -23.58 3.32
C ALA A 164 -18.81 -23.49 3.98
N PRO A 165 -17.90 -24.43 3.66
CA PRO A 165 -16.53 -24.38 4.15
C PRO A 165 -15.74 -23.24 3.49
N PHE A 166 -14.73 -22.76 4.21
CA PHE A 166 -13.73 -21.84 3.70
C PHE A 166 -12.51 -22.62 3.21
N ILE A 167 -12.06 -22.34 1.99
CA ILE A 167 -10.94 -23.03 1.35
C ILE A 167 -9.80 -22.04 1.14
N TYR A 168 -8.64 -22.38 1.66
CA TYR A 168 -7.40 -21.63 1.50
C TYR A 168 -6.32 -22.49 0.87
N GLU A 169 -5.39 -21.83 0.20
CA GLU A 169 -4.16 -22.45 -0.28
C GLU A 169 -2.97 -21.56 0.08
N ASP A 170 -1.90 -22.15 0.58
CA ASP A 170 -0.64 -21.43 0.85
C ASP A 170 0.19 -21.28 -0.43
N GLY A 171 1.34 -20.58 -0.34
CA GLY A 171 2.25 -20.42 -1.46
C GLY A 171 1.60 -19.68 -2.63
N ILE A 172 1.15 -18.46 -2.41
CA ILE A 172 0.34 -17.68 -3.37
C ILE A 172 0.94 -17.62 -4.78
N ASP A 173 0.10 -17.89 -5.78
CA ASP A 173 0.43 -17.66 -7.18
C ASP A 173 0.22 -16.18 -7.53
N PHE A 174 1.32 -15.44 -7.60
CA PHE A 174 1.33 -14.04 -8.03
C PHE A 174 1.15 -13.88 -9.56
N GLY A 175 1.11 -14.98 -10.31
CA GLY A 175 1.01 -15.01 -11.76
C GLY A 175 2.15 -14.23 -12.42
N LYS A 176 1.80 -13.33 -13.35
CA LYS A 176 2.77 -12.47 -14.06
C LYS A 176 3.10 -11.17 -13.30
N ARG A 177 2.65 -11.01 -12.05
CA ARG A 177 2.67 -9.71 -11.37
C ARG A 177 3.94 -9.53 -10.53
N ASN A 178 5.04 -9.16 -11.18
CA ASN A 178 6.34 -8.96 -10.51
C ASN A 178 6.31 -7.91 -9.39
N ALA A 179 5.38 -6.95 -9.45
CA ALA A 179 5.25 -5.90 -8.43
C ALA A 179 4.90 -6.44 -7.02
N TYR A 180 4.30 -7.63 -6.92
CA TYR A 180 3.94 -8.22 -5.63
C TYR A 180 5.10 -8.98 -4.99
N TYR A 181 6.13 -9.32 -5.77
CA TYR A 181 7.28 -10.08 -5.27
C TYR A 181 8.03 -9.32 -4.20
N SER A 182 8.03 -7.99 -4.17
CA SER A 182 8.73 -7.22 -3.15
C SER A 182 7.99 -7.18 -1.81
N TYR A 183 6.74 -7.63 -1.75
CA TYR A 183 5.92 -7.54 -0.55
C TYR A 183 5.65 -8.88 0.12
N TYR A 184 6.07 -10.01 -0.45
CA TYR A 184 5.87 -11.34 0.14
C TYR A 184 6.70 -11.57 1.41
N ARG A 185 6.02 -11.75 2.54
CA ARG A 185 6.62 -11.87 3.89
C ARG A 185 6.23 -13.12 4.64
N GLN A 186 5.12 -13.76 4.27
CA GLN A 186 4.60 -14.92 5.01
C GLN A 186 4.36 -16.09 4.07
N LYS A 187 5.15 -17.17 4.24
CA LYS A 187 5.03 -18.39 3.42
C LYS A 187 3.65 -19.05 3.51
N ASN A 188 3.06 -19.00 4.70
CA ASN A 188 1.75 -19.55 5.01
C ASN A 188 0.61 -18.55 4.76
N GLY A 189 0.93 -17.37 4.21
CA GLY A 189 -0.05 -16.33 3.94
C GLY A 189 -1.03 -16.73 2.85
N VAL A 190 -2.22 -16.10 2.88
CA VAL A 190 -3.30 -16.34 1.91
C VAL A 190 -3.75 -15.03 1.29
N ILE A 191 -4.45 -15.12 0.16
CA ILE A 191 -5.12 -13.99 -0.47
C ILE A 191 -6.55 -14.38 -0.85
N ARG A 192 -7.50 -13.55 -0.46
CA ARG A 192 -8.92 -13.63 -0.79
C ARG A 192 -9.36 -12.21 -1.19
N PRO A 193 -9.55 -11.88 -2.47
CA PRO A 193 -9.85 -10.51 -2.87
C PRO A 193 -11.25 -10.03 -2.44
N GLY A 194 -12.15 -10.96 -2.07
CA GLY A 194 -13.55 -10.68 -1.81
C GLY A 194 -14.30 -10.14 -3.03
N LYS A 195 -15.58 -9.82 -2.84
CA LYS A 195 -16.42 -9.13 -3.80
C LYS A 195 -16.25 -7.63 -3.61
N ARG A 196 -15.81 -6.94 -4.66
CA ARG A 196 -15.64 -5.48 -4.63
C ARG A 196 -16.96 -4.81 -4.26
N VAL A 197 -16.89 -3.82 -3.38
CA VAL A 197 -18.10 -3.10 -2.91
C VAL A 197 -18.81 -2.40 -4.07
N ARG A 198 -18.05 -1.92 -5.06
CA ARG A 198 -18.58 -1.30 -6.29
C ARG A 198 -19.41 -2.28 -7.15
N ASP A 199 -19.11 -3.58 -7.09
CA ASP A 199 -19.76 -4.61 -7.90
C ASP A 199 -21.04 -5.15 -7.22
N ALA A 200 -21.45 -4.58 -6.09
CA ALA A 200 -22.69 -4.92 -5.44
C ALA A 200 -23.90 -4.47 -6.26
N THR A 201 -24.84 -5.39 -6.45
CA THR A 201 -26.09 -5.19 -7.21
C THR A 201 -27.28 -5.72 -6.41
N GLY A 202 -28.50 -5.36 -6.82
CA GLY A 202 -29.74 -5.86 -6.23
C GLY A 202 -29.82 -5.60 -4.71
N ASP A 203 -30.16 -6.64 -3.95
CA ASP A 203 -30.35 -6.56 -2.51
C ASP A 203 -29.05 -6.28 -1.75
N GLU A 204 -27.90 -6.76 -2.25
CA GLU A 204 -26.62 -6.46 -1.61
C GLU A 204 -26.29 -4.96 -1.72
N LYS A 205 -26.61 -4.31 -2.84
CA LYS A 205 -26.44 -2.86 -2.97
C LYS A 205 -27.31 -2.11 -1.95
N LYS A 206 -28.59 -2.49 -1.82
CA LYS A 206 -29.51 -1.89 -0.83
C LYS A 206 -29.01 -2.10 0.60
N ARG A 207 -28.52 -3.29 0.90
CA ARG A 207 -27.93 -3.63 2.20
C ARG A 207 -26.71 -2.76 2.50
N LEU A 208 -25.81 -2.59 1.53
CA LEU A 208 -24.67 -1.69 1.67
C LEU A 208 -25.10 -0.24 1.90
N GLU A 209 -26.05 0.27 1.12
CA GLU A 209 -26.61 1.62 1.33
C GLU A 209 -27.16 1.79 2.76
N ALA A 210 -27.87 0.79 3.28
CA ALA A 210 -28.35 0.78 4.66
C ALA A 210 -27.22 0.74 5.70
N ILE A 211 -26.14 -0.02 5.46
CA ILE A 211 -24.95 -0.05 6.32
C ILE A 211 -24.30 1.35 6.38
N PHE A 212 -24.08 1.97 5.23
CA PHE A 212 -23.49 3.32 5.18
C PHE A 212 -24.38 4.35 5.87
N ALA A 213 -25.70 4.30 5.65
CA ALA A 213 -26.66 5.17 6.32
C ALA A 213 -26.66 4.96 7.85
N LYS A 214 -26.65 3.70 8.31
CA LYS A 214 -26.59 3.36 9.74
C LYS A 214 -25.27 3.78 10.39
N ALA A 215 -24.17 3.78 9.64
CA ALA A 215 -22.89 4.36 10.09
C ALA A 215 -22.87 5.90 10.08
N GLY A 216 -24.00 6.55 9.76
CA GLY A 216 -24.12 8.01 9.66
C GLY A 216 -23.32 8.61 8.52
N ARG A 217 -23.09 7.84 7.44
CA ARG A 217 -22.33 8.30 6.27
C ARG A 217 -23.24 8.96 5.24
N THR A 218 -22.77 10.04 4.65
CA THR A 218 -23.47 10.68 3.53
C THR A 218 -23.32 9.88 2.25
N ASP A 219 -24.18 10.13 1.25
CA ASP A 219 -24.02 9.54 -0.09
C ASP A 219 -22.68 9.88 -0.73
N PHE A 220 -22.16 11.09 -0.47
CA PHE A 220 -20.84 11.52 -0.90
C PHE A 220 -19.75 10.62 -0.30
N GLU A 221 -19.75 10.44 1.03
CA GLU A 221 -18.78 9.58 1.71
C GLU A 221 -18.87 8.13 1.24
N ARG A 222 -20.09 7.61 1.06
CA ARG A 222 -20.33 6.27 0.54
C ARG A 222 -19.73 6.09 -0.85
N ARG A 223 -19.99 7.00 -1.79
CA ARG A 223 -19.46 6.90 -3.16
C ARG A 223 -17.92 6.96 -3.19
N VAL A 224 -17.32 7.81 -2.37
CA VAL A 224 -15.86 7.87 -2.21
C VAL A 224 -15.30 6.55 -1.66
N LEU A 225 -15.88 6.03 -0.58
CA LEU A 225 -15.45 4.77 0.05
C LEU A 225 -15.60 3.58 -0.92
N GLN A 226 -16.70 3.52 -1.67
CA GLN A 226 -16.92 2.52 -2.72
C GLN A 226 -15.89 2.63 -3.85
N ALA A 227 -15.55 3.85 -4.28
CA ALA A 227 -14.56 4.06 -5.31
C ALA A 227 -13.15 3.62 -4.87
N VAL A 228 -12.73 3.91 -3.65
CA VAL A 228 -11.43 3.46 -3.12
C VAL A 228 -11.38 1.93 -2.99
N SER A 229 -12.50 1.31 -2.56
CA SER A 229 -12.56 -0.15 -2.38
C SER A 229 -12.25 -0.97 -3.64
N GLN A 230 -12.42 -0.39 -4.83
CA GLN A 230 -12.17 -1.09 -6.10
C GLN A 230 -10.71 -1.56 -6.26
N TYR A 231 -9.78 -0.89 -5.57
CA TYR A 231 -8.36 -1.20 -5.61
C TYR A 231 -7.90 -2.11 -4.46
N GLU A 232 -8.71 -2.24 -3.41
CA GLU A 232 -8.34 -2.93 -2.17
C GLU A 232 -9.08 -4.27 -2.01
N GLY A 233 -10.40 -4.30 -2.26
CA GLY A 233 -11.21 -5.53 -2.18
C GLY A 233 -12.61 -5.33 -1.61
N GLY A 234 -13.25 -6.45 -1.23
CA GLY A 234 -14.52 -6.50 -0.50
C GLY A 234 -14.40 -6.37 1.02
N PHE A 235 -15.54 -6.35 1.71
CA PHE A 235 -15.57 -6.37 3.19
C PHE A 235 -14.95 -7.63 3.80
N GLU A 236 -14.96 -8.71 3.03
CA GLU A 236 -14.41 -10.03 3.31
C GLU A 236 -13.04 -10.25 2.68
N ALA A 237 -12.46 -9.22 2.05
CA ALA A 237 -11.13 -9.35 1.47
C ALA A 237 -10.11 -9.62 2.58
N ILE A 238 -9.24 -10.60 2.36
CA ILE A 238 -8.19 -10.99 3.28
C ILE A 238 -6.86 -11.09 2.53
N ASN A 239 -5.81 -10.60 3.14
CA ASN A 239 -4.44 -10.82 2.72
C ASN A 239 -3.60 -11.06 3.97
N THR A 240 -2.91 -12.20 4.05
CA THR A 240 -2.02 -12.50 5.17
C THR A 240 -0.57 -12.75 4.77
N TYR A 241 -0.18 -12.38 3.54
CA TYR A 241 1.13 -12.72 3.00
C TYR A 241 2.13 -11.58 3.02
N ASP A 242 1.70 -10.33 3.23
CA ASP A 242 2.54 -9.16 2.98
C ASP A 242 2.98 -8.39 4.24
N THR A 243 3.50 -7.18 4.02
CA THR A 243 3.98 -6.27 5.08
C THR A 243 2.87 -5.74 5.99
N GLY A 244 1.59 -5.91 5.63
CA GLY A 244 0.44 -5.63 6.48
C GLY A 244 0.21 -6.72 7.54
N PHE A 245 0.88 -7.86 7.41
CA PHE A 245 0.71 -9.07 8.23
C PHE A 245 -0.65 -9.70 8.06
N VAL A 246 -1.68 -9.26 8.78
CA VAL A 246 -3.07 -9.68 8.57
C VAL A 246 -3.87 -8.46 8.15
N SER A 247 -4.33 -8.47 6.90
CA SER A 247 -5.11 -7.40 6.27
C SER A 247 -6.52 -7.90 6.00
N VAL A 248 -7.53 -7.16 6.46
CA VAL A 248 -8.95 -7.53 6.30
C VAL A 248 -9.76 -6.32 5.84
N GLY A 249 -10.73 -6.54 4.96
CA GLY A 249 -11.78 -5.58 4.66
C GLY A 249 -11.56 -4.71 3.43
N PHE A 250 -12.54 -3.84 3.19
CA PHE A 250 -12.71 -3.14 1.90
C PHE A 250 -11.66 -2.05 1.63
N ILE A 251 -10.84 -1.71 2.63
CA ILE A 251 -9.63 -0.88 2.48
C ILE A 251 -8.38 -1.55 3.10
N GLN A 252 -8.42 -2.87 3.32
CA GLN A 252 -7.32 -3.67 3.87
C GLN A 252 -6.80 -3.14 5.21
N PHE A 253 -7.66 -3.13 6.25
CA PHE A 253 -7.23 -2.81 7.61
C PHE A 253 -6.21 -3.82 8.10
N ILE A 254 -5.07 -3.37 8.61
CA ILE A 254 -3.91 -4.23 8.92
C ILE A 254 -3.74 -4.43 10.42
N THR A 255 -3.17 -5.55 10.83
CA THR A 255 -2.70 -5.74 12.23
C THR A 255 -1.37 -5.07 12.51
N ALA A 256 -0.59 -4.76 11.47
CA ALA A 256 0.86 -4.53 11.61
C ALA A 256 1.56 -5.75 12.25
N SER A 257 2.87 -5.63 12.51
CA SER A 257 3.67 -6.72 13.07
C SER A 257 3.35 -7.05 14.52
N ASP A 258 2.86 -6.07 15.27
CA ASP A 258 2.66 -6.14 16.72
C ASP A 258 1.18 -6.30 17.12
N GLY A 259 0.27 -6.37 16.16
CA GLY A 259 -1.16 -6.53 16.43
C GLY A 259 -1.91 -5.24 16.75
N THR A 260 -1.28 -4.07 16.65
CA THR A 260 -1.87 -2.77 17.03
C THR A 260 -2.34 -1.91 15.86
N GLY A 261 -2.26 -2.42 14.62
CA GLY A 261 -2.65 -1.71 13.41
C GLY A 261 -4.14 -1.37 13.31
N SER A 262 -4.55 -0.79 12.18
CA SER A 262 -5.94 -0.31 11.97
C SER A 262 -7.01 -1.39 12.13
N LEU A 263 -6.70 -2.68 11.91
CA LEU A 263 -7.62 -3.79 12.17
C LEU A 263 -7.96 -3.94 13.66
N ALA A 264 -7.00 -3.68 14.56
CA ALA A 264 -7.28 -3.66 16.00
C ALA A 264 -8.31 -2.55 16.34
N GLY A 265 -8.22 -1.39 15.68
CA GLY A 265 -9.21 -0.33 15.79
C GLY A 265 -10.61 -0.76 15.34
N VAL A 266 -10.72 -1.54 14.25
CA VAL A 266 -11.99 -2.10 13.78
C VAL A 266 -12.57 -3.08 14.80
N LEU A 267 -11.76 -4.02 15.30
CA LEU A 267 -12.19 -4.99 16.29
C LEU A 267 -12.63 -4.31 17.59
N GLN A 268 -11.86 -3.32 18.05
CA GLN A 268 -12.18 -2.59 19.27
C GLN A 268 -13.48 -1.81 19.09
N ARG A 269 -13.68 -1.18 17.94
CA ARG A 269 -14.93 -0.49 17.62
C ARG A 269 -16.12 -1.46 17.62
N TYR A 270 -15.96 -2.63 17.01
CA TYR A 270 -17.03 -3.62 16.98
C TYR A 270 -17.37 -4.14 18.38
N LYS A 271 -16.35 -4.46 19.18
CA LYS A 271 -16.49 -4.89 20.57
C LYS A 271 -17.18 -3.85 21.45
N THR A 272 -16.87 -2.57 21.26
CA THR A 272 -17.50 -1.48 22.01
C THR A 272 -18.94 -1.24 21.60
N ASP A 273 -19.21 -1.16 20.29
CA ASP A 273 -20.54 -0.78 19.77
C ASP A 273 -21.54 -1.94 19.85
N ASP A 274 -21.07 -3.19 19.76
CA ASP A 274 -21.91 -4.38 19.74
C ASP A 274 -21.19 -5.59 20.39
N PRO A 275 -21.01 -5.59 21.73
CA PRO A 275 -20.26 -6.63 22.42
C PRO A 275 -20.88 -8.02 22.28
N ALA A 276 -22.21 -8.11 22.14
CA ALA A 276 -22.92 -9.37 21.97
C ALA A 276 -22.60 -10.01 20.60
N ASN A 277 -22.67 -9.23 19.51
CA ASN A 277 -22.28 -9.76 18.21
C ASN A 277 -20.77 -9.93 18.08
N PHE A 278 -19.94 -9.10 18.74
CA PHE A 278 -18.49 -9.37 18.82
C PHE A 278 -18.21 -10.72 19.52
N GLN A 279 -18.90 -11.01 20.62
CA GLN A 279 -18.80 -12.29 21.31
C GLN A 279 -19.12 -13.45 20.36
N LYS A 280 -20.22 -13.31 19.61
CA LYS A 280 -20.69 -14.29 18.64
C LYS A 280 -19.79 -14.39 17.40
N ASP A 281 -19.19 -13.31 16.94
CA ASP A 281 -18.52 -13.28 15.64
C ASP A 281 -17.02 -13.53 15.74
N PHE A 282 -16.42 -13.21 16.88
CA PHE A 282 -14.98 -13.32 17.11
C PHE A 282 -14.64 -14.09 18.37
N ARG A 283 -15.10 -13.64 19.54
CA ARG A 283 -14.58 -14.12 20.83
C ARG A 283 -14.83 -15.61 21.06
N ARG A 284 -16.02 -16.13 20.74
CA ARG A 284 -16.30 -17.58 20.87
C ARG A 284 -15.43 -18.47 19.96
N PHE A 285 -14.72 -17.89 18.99
CA PHE A 285 -13.80 -18.59 18.10
C PHE A 285 -12.33 -18.33 18.42
N GLY A 286 -12.05 -17.65 19.53
CA GLY A 286 -10.70 -17.42 20.02
C GLY A 286 -10.04 -16.16 19.47
N ILE A 287 -10.79 -15.15 19.04
CA ILE A 287 -10.25 -13.84 18.65
C ILE A 287 -10.80 -12.76 19.56
N ASP A 288 -9.91 -11.98 20.16
CA ASP A 288 -10.26 -10.79 20.92
C ASP A 288 -9.29 -9.64 20.60
N VAL A 289 -9.58 -8.48 21.16
CA VAL A 289 -8.75 -7.28 21.10
C VAL A 289 -8.70 -6.62 22.48
N SER A 290 -7.52 -6.12 22.81
CA SER A 290 -7.22 -5.35 24.02
C SER A 290 -6.68 -3.98 23.62
N SER A 291 -6.99 -2.95 24.40
CA SER A 291 -6.41 -1.61 24.23
C SER A 291 -4.89 -1.61 24.40
N ASP A 292 -4.36 -2.52 25.23
CA ASP A 292 -2.98 -2.47 25.70
C ASP A 292 -2.06 -3.34 24.84
N SER A 293 -2.57 -4.49 24.36
CA SER A 293 -1.78 -5.50 23.64
C SER A 293 -2.24 -5.73 22.19
N GLY A 294 -3.20 -4.93 21.70
CA GLY A 294 -3.76 -5.12 20.37
C GLY A 294 -4.50 -6.45 20.22
N LEU A 295 -4.22 -7.18 19.15
CA LEU A 295 -4.82 -8.48 18.85
C LEU A 295 -4.49 -9.53 19.92
N VAL A 296 -5.50 -10.30 20.33
CA VAL A 296 -5.37 -11.44 21.24
C VAL A 296 -6.02 -12.66 20.59
N CYS A 297 -5.36 -13.81 20.66
CA CYS A 297 -5.88 -15.05 20.09
C CYS A 297 -5.79 -16.22 21.08
N VAL A 298 -6.66 -17.20 20.94
CA VAL A 298 -6.54 -18.51 21.59
C VAL A 298 -6.00 -19.50 20.58
N ASN A 299 -4.87 -20.14 20.92
CA ASN A 299 -4.34 -21.27 20.18
C ASN A 299 -5.38 -22.38 20.15
N THR A 300 -5.94 -22.60 18.96
CA THR A 300 -7.04 -23.52 18.73
C THR A 300 -6.67 -24.99 19.01
N ALA A 301 -5.38 -25.34 19.03
CA ALA A 301 -4.90 -26.68 19.36
C ALA A 301 -4.70 -26.85 20.88
N THR A 302 -4.09 -25.87 21.55
CA THR A 302 -3.66 -26.00 22.95
C THR A 302 -4.56 -25.28 23.96
N GLY A 303 -5.38 -24.32 23.52
CA GLY A 303 -6.10 -23.41 24.41
C GLY A 303 -5.22 -22.30 25.02
N ALA A 304 -3.94 -22.21 24.66
CA ALA A 304 -3.07 -21.14 25.17
C ALA A 304 -3.45 -19.77 24.56
N GLU A 305 -3.36 -18.70 25.35
CA GLU A 305 -3.58 -17.35 24.86
C GLU A 305 -2.29 -16.76 24.26
N THR A 306 -2.39 -16.09 23.13
CA THR A 306 -1.31 -15.34 22.48
C THR A 306 -1.72 -13.90 22.27
N ARG A 307 -0.74 -12.99 22.21
CA ARG A 307 -0.96 -11.53 22.16
C ARG A 307 -0.01 -10.86 21.17
N GLY A 308 -0.43 -9.73 20.64
CA GLY A 308 0.37 -8.88 19.78
C GLY A 308 0.97 -9.65 18.60
N ALA A 309 2.30 -9.61 18.44
CA ALA A 309 3.00 -10.28 17.35
C ALA A 309 2.75 -11.79 17.27
N ASP A 310 2.63 -12.47 18.41
CA ASP A 310 2.37 -13.92 18.45
C ASP A 310 0.94 -14.23 18.02
N ALA A 311 -0.04 -13.40 18.41
CA ALA A 311 -1.41 -13.52 17.94
C ALA A 311 -1.51 -13.29 16.42
N VAL A 312 -0.80 -12.28 15.91
CA VAL A 312 -0.71 -12.01 14.46
C VAL A 312 -0.13 -13.22 13.72
N ARG A 313 0.98 -13.78 14.22
CA ARG A 313 1.61 -14.98 13.67
C ARG A 313 0.64 -16.15 13.65
N GLN A 314 -0.09 -16.34 14.74
CA GLN A 314 -1.06 -17.41 14.88
C GLN A 314 -2.21 -17.30 13.87
N VAL A 315 -2.72 -16.09 13.58
CA VAL A 315 -3.74 -15.91 12.54
C VAL A 315 -3.20 -16.26 11.16
N ILE A 316 -1.95 -15.86 10.85
CA ILE A 316 -1.29 -16.18 9.58
C ILE A 316 -1.15 -17.70 9.43
N ASP A 317 -0.67 -18.39 10.46
CA ASP A 317 -0.34 -19.81 10.39
C ASP A 317 -1.60 -20.71 10.48
N ASP A 318 -2.55 -20.36 11.34
CA ASP A 318 -3.79 -21.13 11.54
C ASP A 318 -4.97 -20.55 10.74
N LYS A 319 -5.32 -21.26 9.66
CA LYS A 319 -6.40 -20.83 8.76
C LYS A 319 -7.78 -20.84 9.41
N ARG A 320 -7.97 -21.52 10.53
CA ARG A 320 -9.21 -21.43 11.32
C ARG A 320 -9.46 -19.99 11.76
N LEU A 321 -8.44 -19.29 12.24
CA LEU A 321 -8.57 -17.90 12.71
C LEU A 321 -8.70 -16.92 11.54
N THR A 322 -7.98 -17.16 10.43
CA THR A 322 -8.20 -16.42 9.19
C THR A 322 -9.67 -16.51 8.73
N ALA A 323 -10.27 -17.69 8.80
CA ALA A 323 -11.67 -17.91 8.42
C ALA A 323 -12.68 -17.21 9.33
N VAL A 324 -12.34 -16.96 10.60
CA VAL A 324 -13.19 -16.17 11.50
C VAL A 324 -13.38 -14.75 10.95
N PHE A 325 -12.30 -14.12 10.45
CA PHE A 325 -12.40 -12.80 9.82
C PHE A 325 -13.23 -12.83 8.53
N GLU A 326 -13.02 -13.81 7.65
CA GLU A 326 -13.75 -13.92 6.38
C GLU A 326 -15.24 -14.13 6.63
N ARG A 327 -15.58 -15.01 7.59
CA ARG A 327 -16.95 -15.26 8.01
C ARG A 327 -17.58 -14.00 8.63
N ALA A 328 -16.87 -13.33 9.54
CA ALA A 328 -17.40 -12.16 10.23
C ALA A 328 -17.76 -11.02 9.26
N ALA A 329 -17.08 -10.93 8.12
CA ALA A 329 -17.37 -9.96 7.07
C ALA A 329 -18.72 -10.18 6.36
N ALA A 330 -19.41 -11.28 6.59
CA ALA A 330 -20.79 -11.47 6.15
C ALA A 330 -21.81 -10.74 7.04
N PHE A 331 -21.44 -10.30 8.25
CA PHE A 331 -22.35 -9.70 9.23
C PHE A 331 -22.28 -8.17 9.24
N ASP A 332 -23.44 -7.53 9.40
CA ASP A 332 -23.55 -6.07 9.32
C ASP A 332 -22.81 -5.35 10.44
N GLY A 333 -22.76 -5.92 11.65
CA GLY A 333 -22.04 -5.34 12.79
C GLY A 333 -20.56 -5.09 12.48
N PHE A 334 -19.88 -6.10 11.93
CA PHE A 334 -18.48 -5.96 11.55
C PHE A 334 -18.27 -5.03 10.35
N ARG A 335 -19.17 -5.05 9.36
CA ARG A 335 -19.13 -4.11 8.22
C ARG A 335 -19.31 -2.65 8.67
N LEU A 336 -20.22 -2.40 9.62
CA LEU A 336 -20.43 -1.08 10.22
C LEU A 336 -19.18 -0.58 10.94
N ALA A 337 -18.52 -1.45 11.73
CA ALA A 337 -17.27 -1.12 12.40
C ALA A 337 -16.17 -0.75 11.38
N GLN A 338 -16.05 -1.52 10.28
CA GLN A 338 -15.11 -1.19 9.19
C GLN A 338 -15.41 0.20 8.58
N VAL A 339 -16.67 0.51 8.25
CA VAL A 339 -17.05 1.82 7.69
C VAL A 339 -16.75 2.96 8.66
N ALA A 340 -17.06 2.78 9.95
CA ALA A 340 -16.81 3.77 10.98
C ALA A 340 -15.31 4.07 11.14
N VAL A 341 -14.47 3.03 11.17
CA VAL A 341 -13.01 3.19 11.30
C VAL A 341 -12.41 3.80 10.04
N ALA A 342 -12.81 3.35 8.84
CA ALA A 342 -12.38 3.94 7.57
C ALA A 342 -12.59 5.46 7.57
N ARG A 343 -13.79 5.90 7.98
CA ARG A 343 -14.11 7.33 8.06
C ARG A 343 -13.27 8.07 9.11
N SER A 344 -13.09 7.49 10.30
CA SER A 344 -12.39 8.17 11.39
C SER A 344 -10.89 8.31 11.15
N GLN A 345 -10.27 7.34 10.48
CA GLN A 345 -8.80 7.29 10.33
C GLN A 345 -8.32 7.71 8.93
N TYR A 346 -9.10 7.42 7.88
CA TYR A 346 -8.64 7.55 6.50
C TYR A 346 -9.39 8.61 5.69
N TRP A 347 -10.41 9.26 6.25
CA TRP A 347 -11.09 10.34 5.55
C TRP A 347 -10.22 11.60 5.50
N PRO A 348 -9.84 12.09 4.32
CA PRO A 348 -8.87 13.16 4.24
C PRO A 348 -9.48 14.54 4.43
N ALA A 349 -10.80 14.72 4.31
CA ALA A 349 -11.41 16.04 4.44
C ALA A 349 -11.17 16.69 5.81
N ASP A 350 -10.91 15.90 6.85
CA ASP A 350 -10.66 16.38 8.21
C ASP A 350 -9.18 16.71 8.46
N ASP A 351 -8.29 16.31 7.53
CA ASP A 351 -6.87 16.61 7.62
C ASP A 351 -6.61 18.10 7.36
N THR A 352 -5.55 18.60 8.01
CA THR A 352 -5.04 19.94 7.79
C THR A 352 -3.64 19.90 7.18
N PHE A 353 -3.30 20.89 6.38
CA PHE A 353 -1.97 21.00 5.77
C PHE A 353 -1.49 22.46 5.79
N PRO A 354 -0.17 22.69 5.95
CA PRO A 354 0.40 24.02 5.84
C PRO A 354 0.51 24.44 4.37
N VAL A 355 0.17 25.68 4.04
CA VAL A 355 0.41 26.26 2.72
C VAL A 355 0.47 27.79 2.80
N GLY A 356 1.50 28.39 2.20
CA GLY A 356 1.77 29.82 2.37
C GLY A 356 2.05 30.16 3.84
N ALA A 357 1.35 31.17 4.36
CA ALA A 357 1.46 31.59 5.76
C ALA A 357 0.42 30.93 6.69
N GLY A 358 -0.42 30.02 6.19
CA GLY A 358 -1.56 29.48 6.93
C GLY A 358 -1.62 27.96 6.97
N THR A 359 -2.58 27.45 7.74
CA THR A 359 -2.98 26.03 7.75
C THR A 359 -4.43 25.94 7.28
N VAL A 360 -4.70 25.03 6.34
CA VAL A 360 -6.01 24.88 5.70
C VAL A 360 -6.49 23.44 5.85
N ARG A 361 -7.79 23.25 5.96
CA ARG A 361 -8.40 21.92 5.96
C ARG A 361 -8.59 21.43 4.52
N VAL A 362 -8.30 20.16 4.27
CA VAL A 362 -8.44 19.56 2.93
C VAL A 362 -9.86 19.73 2.38
N GLY A 363 -10.89 19.53 3.21
CA GLY A 363 -12.29 19.67 2.80
C GLY A 363 -12.70 21.09 2.36
N ASP A 364 -11.93 22.13 2.72
CA ASP A 364 -12.20 23.49 2.27
C ASP A 364 -11.76 23.71 0.81
N VAL A 365 -10.76 22.93 0.37
CA VAL A 365 -10.13 23.00 -0.95
C VAL A 365 -10.66 21.91 -1.90
N VAL A 366 -10.87 20.70 -1.41
CA VAL A 366 -11.25 19.53 -2.21
C VAL A 366 -12.69 19.15 -1.89
N ARG A 367 -13.60 19.38 -2.85
CA ARG A 367 -15.05 19.22 -2.66
C ARG A 367 -15.67 18.14 -3.54
N SER A 368 -14.96 17.68 -4.57
CA SER A 368 -15.45 16.62 -5.44
C SER A 368 -15.20 15.23 -4.86
N GLU A 369 -16.03 14.26 -5.28
CA GLU A 369 -15.84 12.85 -4.91
C GLU A 369 -14.56 12.29 -5.51
N ALA A 370 -14.23 12.66 -6.76
CA ALA A 370 -13.00 12.24 -7.42
C ALA A 370 -11.75 12.74 -6.67
N GLY A 371 -11.77 13.98 -6.19
CA GLY A 371 -10.67 14.53 -5.41
C GLY A 371 -10.52 13.85 -4.06
N MET A 372 -11.63 13.67 -3.35
CA MET A 372 -11.63 13.00 -2.05
C MET A 372 -11.20 11.53 -2.16
N ALA A 373 -11.64 10.81 -3.19
CA ALA A 373 -11.21 9.44 -3.47
C ALA A 373 -9.72 9.34 -3.79
N THR A 374 -9.17 10.30 -4.54
CA THR A 374 -7.73 10.34 -4.86
C THR A 374 -6.88 10.50 -3.60
N LEU A 375 -7.25 11.44 -2.73
CA LEU A 375 -6.55 11.65 -1.47
C LEU A 375 -6.72 10.48 -0.50
N MET A 376 -7.93 9.89 -0.45
CA MET A 376 -8.20 8.75 0.40
C MET A 376 -7.43 7.50 -0.04
N ASP A 377 -7.40 7.20 -1.34
CA ASP A 377 -6.59 6.10 -1.93
C ASP A 377 -5.13 6.20 -1.49
N LYS A 378 -4.57 7.40 -1.58
CA LYS A 378 -3.21 7.69 -1.16
C LYS A 378 -3.03 7.55 0.35
N LYS A 379 -3.95 8.07 1.17
CA LYS A 379 -3.90 7.96 2.62
C LYS A 379 -3.99 6.52 3.10
N VAL A 380 -4.85 5.69 2.49
CA VAL A 380 -4.93 4.25 2.76
C VAL A 380 -3.59 3.57 2.48
N ASN A 381 -2.94 3.90 1.36
CA ASN A 381 -1.70 3.21 0.93
C ASN A 381 -0.42 3.72 1.59
N ARG A 382 -0.37 5.00 1.95
CA ARG A 382 0.84 5.66 2.47
C ARG A 382 0.72 6.05 3.94
N GLY A 383 -0.46 5.90 4.53
CA GLY A 383 -0.81 6.39 5.87
C GLY A 383 -0.91 7.92 5.97
N ASN A 384 -0.69 8.67 4.87
CA ASN A 384 -0.70 10.14 4.87
C ASN A 384 -0.85 10.73 3.46
N ILE A 385 -1.10 12.04 3.41
CA ILE A 385 -1.15 12.87 2.20
C ILE A 385 -0.20 14.07 2.29
N ARG A 386 0.98 13.90 2.90
CA ARG A 386 1.89 15.02 3.24
C ARG A 386 2.34 15.84 2.04
N ASP A 387 2.49 15.21 0.88
CA ASP A 387 2.88 15.89 -0.35
C ASP A 387 1.78 16.78 -0.95
N PHE A 388 0.56 16.74 -0.39
CA PHE A 388 -0.51 17.68 -0.76
C PHE A 388 -0.10 19.14 -0.54
N ALA A 389 0.63 19.43 0.55
CA ALA A 389 1.12 20.77 0.86
C ALA A 389 2.08 21.30 -0.23
N ASP A 390 3.02 20.45 -0.66
CA ASP A 390 4.01 20.82 -1.68
C ASP A 390 3.33 21.06 -3.04
N VAL A 391 2.38 20.19 -3.41
CA VAL A 391 1.61 20.33 -4.65
C VAL A 391 0.75 21.59 -4.61
N ALA A 392 0.09 21.88 -3.49
CA ALA A 392 -0.70 23.10 -3.31
C ALA A 392 0.17 24.36 -3.39
N GLY A 393 1.32 24.39 -2.70
CA GLY A 393 2.26 25.52 -2.73
C GLY A 393 2.81 25.77 -4.13
N LYS A 394 3.08 24.72 -4.90
CA LYS A 394 3.48 24.82 -6.31
C LYS A 394 2.39 25.48 -7.15
N ILE A 395 1.14 25.04 -7.04
CA ILE A 395 0.02 25.63 -7.79
C ILE A 395 -0.21 27.09 -7.39
N MET A 396 -0.15 27.43 -6.10
CA MET A 396 -0.26 28.82 -5.67
C MET A 396 0.82 29.70 -6.32
N THR A 397 2.06 29.22 -6.34
CA THR A 397 3.18 29.93 -6.97
C THR A 397 2.98 30.10 -8.48
N GLU A 398 2.62 29.02 -9.18
CA GLU A 398 2.41 29.02 -10.64
C GLU A 398 1.22 29.89 -11.08
N ARG A 399 0.20 30.02 -10.23
CA ARG A 399 -1.02 30.79 -10.52
C ARG A 399 -1.05 32.18 -9.87
N GLY A 400 -0.01 32.56 -9.12
CA GLY A 400 0.06 33.84 -8.41
C GLY A 400 -1.01 33.99 -7.33
N LEU A 401 -1.42 32.90 -6.68
CA LEU A 401 -2.43 32.93 -5.62
C LEU A 401 -1.79 33.37 -4.31
N THR A 402 -2.40 34.36 -3.66
CA THR A 402 -2.02 34.81 -2.31
C THR A 402 -2.99 34.30 -1.25
N ASP A 403 -4.24 34.04 -1.64
CA ASP A 403 -5.28 33.48 -0.78
C ASP A 403 -5.38 31.97 -0.97
N THR A 404 -5.24 31.22 0.12
CA THR A 404 -5.31 29.76 0.10
C THR A 404 -6.72 29.25 -0.24
N ARG A 405 -7.77 30.06 -0.04
CA ARG A 405 -9.15 29.72 -0.43
C ARG A 405 -9.32 29.59 -1.94
N ASP A 406 -8.48 30.28 -2.72
CA ASP A 406 -8.49 30.21 -4.18
C ASP A 406 -7.98 28.87 -4.73
N LEU A 407 -7.29 28.06 -3.93
CA LEU A 407 -6.88 26.70 -4.32
C LEU A 407 -8.07 25.83 -4.74
N SER A 408 -9.25 26.06 -4.16
CA SER A 408 -10.48 25.32 -4.51
C SER A 408 -10.87 25.49 -5.99
N LYS A 409 -10.50 26.61 -6.62
CA LYS A 409 -10.73 26.86 -8.06
C LYS A 409 -9.82 26.01 -8.96
N TYR A 410 -8.75 25.45 -8.40
CA TYR A 410 -7.75 24.64 -9.07
C TYR A 410 -7.72 23.20 -8.53
N GLU A 411 -8.83 22.72 -7.96
CA GLU A 411 -8.96 21.35 -7.46
C GLU A 411 -8.60 20.32 -8.55
N ARG A 412 -8.95 20.56 -9.82
CA ARG A 412 -8.60 19.64 -10.92
C ARG A 412 -7.09 19.43 -11.07
N SER A 413 -6.29 20.50 -11.14
CA SER A 413 -4.82 20.40 -11.21
C SER A 413 -4.23 19.79 -9.95
N LEU A 414 -4.75 20.15 -8.76
CA LEU A 414 -4.34 19.54 -7.49
C LEU A 414 -4.49 18.02 -7.56
N ILE A 415 -5.68 17.54 -7.93
CA ILE A 415 -5.99 16.11 -7.95
C ILE A 415 -5.23 15.38 -9.06
N ALA A 416 -5.05 15.99 -10.23
CA ALA A 416 -4.23 15.43 -11.30
C ALA A 416 -2.77 15.22 -10.85
N ALA A 417 -2.20 16.17 -10.11
CA ALA A 417 -0.84 16.08 -9.56
C ALA A 417 -0.75 15.10 -8.37
N MET A 418 -1.86 14.85 -7.68
CA MET A 418 -1.93 13.94 -6.54
C MET A 418 -2.26 12.49 -6.91
N LYS A 419 -2.49 12.20 -8.20
CA LYS A 419 -2.79 10.86 -8.72
C LYS A 419 -1.81 9.81 -8.17
N TYR A 420 -2.37 8.68 -7.72
CA TYR A 420 -1.61 7.58 -7.13
C TYR A 420 -1.78 6.27 -7.90
N ARG A 421 -2.74 5.41 -7.52
CA ARG A 421 -3.04 4.16 -8.24
C ARG A 421 -4.17 4.33 -9.25
N GLY A 422 -5.26 4.96 -8.79
CA GLY A 422 -6.44 5.21 -9.60
C GLY A 422 -6.44 6.58 -10.27
N ASP A 423 -7.09 6.65 -11.43
CA ASP A 423 -7.45 7.91 -12.08
C ASP A 423 -8.92 8.22 -11.82
N PHE A 424 -9.21 8.80 -10.65
CA PHE A 424 -10.60 9.11 -10.28
C PHE A 424 -11.18 10.28 -11.07
N LEU A 425 -10.35 11.08 -11.75
CA LEU A 425 -10.81 12.10 -12.70
C LEU A 425 -11.41 11.47 -13.98
N ALA A 426 -11.07 10.21 -14.26
CA ALA A 426 -11.67 9.44 -15.35
C ALA A 426 -12.97 8.72 -14.93
N ASP A 427 -13.29 8.65 -13.64
CA ASP A 427 -14.49 7.96 -13.15
C ASP A 427 -15.73 8.85 -13.22
N LYS A 428 -16.51 8.66 -14.29
CA LYS A 428 -17.74 9.42 -14.55
C LYS A 428 -18.86 9.16 -13.53
N SER A 429 -18.73 8.15 -12.67
CA SER A 429 -19.72 7.87 -11.62
C SER A 429 -19.52 8.74 -10.37
N LEU A 430 -18.39 9.45 -10.28
CA LEU A 430 -18.07 10.38 -9.20
C LEU A 430 -18.33 11.82 -9.64
N SER A 431 -18.75 12.66 -8.69
CA SER A 431 -18.73 14.10 -8.90
C SER A 431 -17.29 14.56 -9.19
N GLN A 432 -17.16 15.44 -10.18
CA GLN A 432 -15.87 15.90 -10.71
C GLN A 432 -15.59 17.34 -10.26
N PRO A 433 -14.31 17.74 -10.11
CA PRO A 433 -13.96 19.13 -9.87
C PRO A 433 -14.50 20.03 -11.00
N SER A 434 -14.89 21.26 -10.65
CA SER A 434 -15.25 22.27 -11.65
C SER A 434 -14.12 22.49 -12.66
N PRO A 435 -14.42 22.91 -13.91
CA PRO A 435 -13.40 23.38 -14.84
C PRO A 435 -12.58 24.51 -14.20
N GLU A 436 -11.28 24.52 -14.48
CA GLU A 436 -10.42 25.58 -13.97
C GLU A 436 -10.74 26.92 -14.63
N PRO A 437 -10.54 28.05 -13.93
CA PRO A 437 -10.59 29.36 -14.55
C PRO A 437 -9.65 29.40 -15.75
N VAL A 438 -10.18 29.80 -16.91
CA VAL A 438 -9.35 30.08 -18.09
C VAL A 438 -8.40 31.21 -17.70
N PRO A 439 -7.08 31.10 -17.96
CA PRO A 439 -6.17 32.20 -17.73
C PRO A 439 -6.73 33.41 -18.48
N VAL A 440 -7.06 34.49 -17.78
CA VAL A 440 -7.42 35.74 -18.44
C VAL A 440 -6.20 36.09 -19.25
N SER A 441 -6.28 35.94 -20.57
CA SER A 441 -5.20 36.32 -21.46
C SER A 441 -4.85 37.75 -21.09
N SER A 442 -3.63 37.98 -20.57
CA SER A 442 -3.16 39.32 -20.26
C SER A 442 -3.56 40.21 -21.42
N PRO A 443 -4.23 41.36 -21.17
CA PRO A 443 -4.70 42.22 -22.25
C PRO A 443 -3.53 42.39 -23.20
N VAL A 444 -3.74 41.97 -24.45
CA VAL A 444 -2.73 42.11 -25.51
C VAL A 444 -2.27 43.55 -25.39
N PRO A 445 -0.98 43.81 -25.07
CA PRO A 445 -0.52 45.17 -24.92
C PRO A 445 -0.96 45.93 -26.19
N PRO A 446 -1.55 47.13 -26.05
CA PRO A 446 -2.02 47.88 -27.20
C PRO A 446 -0.89 47.88 -28.24
N PRO A 447 -1.19 47.62 -29.53
CA PRO A 447 -0.16 47.49 -30.54
C PRO A 447 0.78 48.67 -30.38
N SER A 448 2.07 48.38 -30.14
CA SER A 448 3.07 49.42 -30.02
C SER A 448 2.87 50.40 -31.18
N PRO A 449 2.83 51.72 -30.94
CA PRO A 449 2.65 52.69 -32.01
C PRO A 449 3.63 52.33 -33.12
N ILE A 450 3.10 52.19 -34.34
CA ILE A 450 3.88 51.86 -35.52
C ILE A 450 4.95 52.95 -35.64
N VAL A 451 6.15 52.68 -35.10
CA VAL A 451 7.34 53.45 -35.42
C VAL A 451 7.64 53.07 -36.85
N SER A 452 7.26 53.95 -37.77
CA SER A 452 7.62 53.89 -39.18
C SER A 452 9.12 53.63 -39.27
N LYS A 453 9.45 52.39 -39.67
CA LYS A 453 10.82 51.94 -39.91
C LYS A 453 11.44 52.88 -40.96
N PRO A 454 12.63 53.46 -40.73
CA PRO A 454 13.37 54.15 -41.78
C PRO A 454 13.56 53.23 -43.00
N PRO A 455 13.54 53.79 -44.23
CA PRO A 455 13.67 53.00 -45.45
C PRO A 455 14.93 52.14 -45.40
N ALA A 456 14.76 50.85 -45.72
CA ALA A 456 15.85 49.88 -45.73
C ALA A 456 16.91 50.28 -46.76
N PRO A 457 18.21 50.18 -46.42
CA PRO A 457 19.29 50.33 -47.41
C PRO A 457 19.20 49.25 -48.49
N LYS A 458 19.51 49.66 -49.72
CA LYS A 458 19.54 48.85 -50.95
C LYS A 458 20.25 47.50 -50.71
N PRO A 459 19.69 46.37 -51.20
CA PRO A 459 20.35 45.08 -51.09
C PRO A 459 21.61 45.01 -51.97
N SER A 460 22.73 44.64 -51.35
CA SER A 460 23.95 44.19 -52.03
C SER A 460 23.71 42.84 -52.71
N PRO A 461 24.38 42.56 -53.85
CA PRO A 461 24.14 41.38 -54.66
C PRO A 461 24.49 40.08 -53.95
N SER A 462 23.60 39.11 -54.17
CA SER A 462 23.55 37.74 -53.64
C SER A 462 24.82 36.94 -53.95
N ALA A 463 25.41 36.32 -52.92
CA ALA A 463 26.40 35.27 -53.07
C ALA A 463 25.69 33.91 -53.20
N SER A 464 26.08 33.15 -54.22
CA SER A 464 25.57 31.80 -54.55
C SER A 464 25.58 30.83 -53.37
N PRO A 465 24.55 29.98 -53.21
CA PRO A 465 24.54 28.92 -52.22
C PRO A 465 25.52 27.79 -52.58
N ALA A 466 26.29 27.36 -51.59
CA ALA A 466 27.12 26.16 -51.63
C ALA A 466 26.24 24.89 -51.66
N PRO A 467 26.68 23.80 -52.33
CA PRO A 467 25.89 22.58 -52.49
C PRO A 467 25.76 21.78 -51.20
N THR A 468 24.55 21.29 -50.95
CA THR A 468 24.15 20.37 -49.89
C THR A 468 24.88 19.02 -50.03
N PRO A 469 25.51 18.48 -48.96
CA PRO A 469 26.07 17.12 -49.01
C PRO A 469 24.96 16.06 -48.96
N SER A 470 25.06 15.09 -49.87
CA SER A 470 24.20 13.91 -49.99
C SER A 470 24.27 12.98 -48.76
N PRO A 471 23.19 12.24 -48.45
CA PRO A 471 23.18 11.28 -47.35
C PRO A 471 24.06 10.06 -47.66
N VAL A 472 24.94 9.72 -46.72
CA VAL A 472 25.77 8.51 -46.73
C VAL A 472 24.91 7.30 -46.34
N ALA A 473 24.94 6.27 -47.18
CA ALA A 473 24.27 5.00 -46.97
C ALA A 473 24.91 4.21 -45.81
N SER A 474 24.07 3.63 -44.95
CA SER A 474 24.49 2.69 -43.90
C SER A 474 24.90 1.34 -44.48
N PRO A 475 25.99 0.71 -43.99
CA PRO A 475 26.39 -0.62 -44.44
C PRO A 475 25.53 -1.72 -43.82
N VAL A 476 25.09 -2.63 -44.69
CA VAL A 476 24.51 -3.93 -44.38
C VAL A 476 25.60 -4.80 -43.76
N VAL A 477 25.39 -5.29 -42.53
CA VAL A 477 26.23 -6.31 -41.90
C VAL A 477 25.61 -7.68 -42.18
N ALA A 478 26.34 -8.52 -42.90
CA ALA A 478 26.05 -9.93 -43.08
C ALA A 478 26.53 -10.73 -41.86
N SER A 479 25.70 -11.66 -41.41
CA SER A 479 26.02 -12.68 -40.40
C SER A 479 26.90 -13.79 -40.97
N PRO A 480 27.80 -14.37 -40.17
CA PRO A 480 28.00 -15.81 -40.11
C PRO A 480 27.05 -16.48 -39.11
#